data_AF-A0A1W2B373-F1
#
_entry.id   AF-A0A1W2B373-F1
#
_cell.length_a   1.000
_cell.length_b   1.000
_cell.length_c   1.000
_cell.angle_alpha   90.00
_cell.angle_beta   90.00
_cell.angle_gamma   90.00
#
_symmetry.space_group_name_H-M   'P 1'
#
loop_
_entity.id
_entity.type
_entity.pdbx_description
1 polymer ?
#
loop_
_entity_poly.entity_id
_entity_poly.type
_entity_poly.pdbx_seq_one_letter_code
_entity_poly.pdbx_strand_id
1 'polypeptide(L)'
;MAYAVEHSGKRRAQALVAVGALHGVAIWAIVSGFAGGVMNVVRDSLVAQQWKDEVKITPVAPPPPQREKAKASKQAEATAPDSTIRLATADEGFVIKPADPGPVLPFEGEVIRDVEVTPSPSPRPSPSFIARAAVPKGAPGAWVSNRDYPTAAIREERQGVTRFALRIGPDGRVTSCEVTG
;
A
#
# COMPACT_ATOMS: atom_id res chain seq x y z
N MET A 1 70.44 45.08 -36.92
CA MET A 1 70.66 45.21 -35.45
C MET A 1 70.78 43.80 -34.87
N ALA A 2 71.97 43.20 -34.98
CA ALA A 2 72.24 41.86 -34.46
C ALA A 2 72.83 42.01 -33.05
N TYR A 3 72.01 41.74 -32.03
CA TYR A 3 72.51 41.65 -30.67
C TYR A 3 73.01 40.22 -30.44
N ALA A 4 74.31 40.03 -30.67
CA ALA A 4 75.02 38.87 -30.16
C ALA A 4 75.10 38.98 -28.63
N VAL A 5 74.33 38.15 -27.93
CA VAL A 5 74.54 37.91 -26.49
C VAL A 5 75.45 36.69 -26.36
N GLU A 6 76.75 36.93 -26.53
CA GLU A 6 77.85 35.95 -26.45
C GLU A 6 78.18 35.55 -24.99
N HIS A 7 77.21 35.55 -24.08
CA HIS A 7 77.43 35.22 -22.66
C HIS A 7 76.46 34.17 -22.09
N SER A 8 75.79 33.42 -22.96
CA SER A 8 74.71 32.53 -22.54
C SER A 8 75.14 31.17 -21.99
N GLY A 9 76.30 30.62 -22.38
CA GLY A 9 76.70 29.25 -22.00
C GLY A 9 76.87 29.04 -20.49
N LYS A 10 77.74 29.84 -19.85
CA LYS A 10 78.01 29.75 -18.40
C LYS A 10 76.80 30.14 -17.55
N ARG A 11 76.05 31.17 -17.95
CA ARG A 11 74.81 31.59 -17.24
C ARG A 11 73.68 30.58 -17.40
N ARG A 12 73.53 29.94 -18.58
CA ARG A 12 72.57 28.84 -18.79
C ARG A 12 72.96 27.62 -17.96
N ALA A 13 74.24 27.25 -17.91
CA ALA A 13 74.72 26.16 -17.06
C ALA A 13 74.44 26.44 -15.57
N GLN A 14 74.73 27.67 -15.10
CA GLN A 14 74.41 28.09 -13.73
C GLN A 14 72.90 28.04 -13.44
N ALA A 15 72.07 28.48 -14.38
CA ALA A 15 70.61 28.41 -14.24
C ALA A 15 70.11 26.96 -14.16
N LEU A 16 70.63 26.05 -15.00
CA LEU A 16 70.27 24.63 -14.97
C LEU A 16 70.68 23.96 -13.66
N VAL A 17 71.87 24.26 -13.14
CA VAL A 17 72.33 23.75 -11.83
C VAL A 17 71.46 24.28 -10.70
N ALA A 18 71.12 25.58 -10.70
CA ALA A 18 70.27 26.18 -9.68
C ALA A 18 68.86 25.59 -9.67
N VAL A 19 68.26 25.42 -10.85
CA VAL A 19 66.95 24.77 -10.99
C VAL A 19 67.01 23.30 -10.59
N GLY A 20 68.05 22.57 -10.98
CA GLY A 20 68.27 21.18 -10.59
C GLY A 20 68.38 21.02 -9.07
N ALA A 21 69.11 21.92 -8.40
CA ALA A 21 69.21 21.94 -6.94
C ALA A 21 67.85 22.22 -6.28
N LEU A 22 67.07 23.17 -6.79
CA LEU A 22 65.73 23.47 -6.29
C LEU A 22 64.80 22.25 -6.39
N HIS A 23 64.81 21.56 -7.53
CA HIS A 23 64.02 20.34 -7.71
C HIS A 23 64.50 19.22 -6.79
N GLY A 24 65.81 19.06 -6.61
CA GLY A 24 66.38 18.09 -5.67
C GLY A 24 65.88 18.32 -4.24
N VAL A 25 65.88 19.58 -3.78
CA VAL A 25 65.33 19.95 -2.46
C VAL A 25 63.83 19.69 -2.39
N ALA A 26 63.06 20.05 -3.42
CA ALA A 26 61.61 19.82 -3.46
C ALA A 26 61.26 18.32 -3.41
N ILE A 27 61.95 17.49 -4.20
CA ILE A 27 61.78 16.04 -4.20
C ILE A 27 62.13 15.47 -2.82
N TRP A 28 63.25 15.89 -2.23
CA TRP A 28 63.65 15.46 -0.89
C TRP A 28 62.61 15.83 0.18
N ALA A 29 62.07 17.04 0.13
CA ALA A 29 61.01 17.50 1.04
C ALA A 29 59.71 16.70 0.90
N ILE A 30 59.31 16.31 -0.31
CA ILE A 30 58.11 15.48 -0.54
C ILE A 30 58.32 14.07 0.00
N VAL A 31 59.47 13.44 -0.29
CA VAL A 31 59.77 12.07 0.17
C VAL A 31 59.89 12.00 1.69
N SER A 32 60.56 12.98 2.31
CA SER A 32 60.72 13.03 3.78
C SER A 32 59.46 13.52 4.51
N GLY A 33 58.69 14.44 3.92
CA GLY A 33 57.53 15.06 4.55
C GLY A 33 56.23 14.25 4.42
N PHE A 34 56.03 13.52 3.32
CA PHE A 34 54.78 12.78 3.08
C PHE A 34 54.81 11.34 3.63
N ALA A 35 55.99 10.76 3.86
CA ALA A 35 56.14 9.34 4.17
C ALA A 35 55.76 8.91 5.61
N GLY A 36 55.66 9.85 6.57
CA GLY A 36 55.60 9.47 7.99
C GLY A 36 54.22 9.41 8.64
N GLY A 37 53.31 10.34 8.32
CA GLY A 37 52.14 10.60 9.19
C GLY A 37 50.77 10.46 8.52
N VAL A 38 50.61 11.01 7.31
CA VAL A 38 49.27 11.19 6.72
C VAL A 38 48.62 9.86 6.34
N MET A 39 49.39 8.91 5.79
CA MET A 39 48.82 7.60 5.41
C MET A 39 48.45 6.74 6.61
N ASN A 40 49.15 6.87 7.74
CA ASN A 40 48.78 6.15 8.97
C ASN A 40 47.48 6.72 9.55
N VAL A 41 47.31 8.04 9.57
CA VAL A 41 46.04 8.68 10.01
C VAL A 41 44.86 8.26 9.14
N VAL A 42 45.03 8.19 7.82
CA VAL A 42 43.96 7.74 6.91
C VAL A 42 43.66 6.25 7.11
N ARG A 43 44.67 5.39 7.29
CA ARG A 43 44.46 3.96 7.56
C ARG A 43 43.78 3.70 8.91
N ASP A 44 44.19 4.41 9.96
CA ASP A 44 43.58 4.27 11.29
C ASP A 44 42.13 4.79 11.29
N SER A 45 41.80 5.78 10.44
CA SER A 45 40.40 6.24 10.26
C SER A 45 39.54 5.30 9.42
N LEU A 46 40.16 4.37 8.68
CA LEU A 46 39.50 3.34 7.89
C LEU A 46 39.49 2.01 8.66
N VAL A 47 39.06 2.02 9.92
CA VAL A 47 38.59 0.79 10.57
C VAL A 47 37.29 0.43 9.89
N ALA A 48 37.38 -0.39 8.83
CA ALA A 48 36.23 -1.09 8.29
C ALA A 48 35.55 -1.80 9.46
N GLN A 49 34.36 -1.34 9.85
CA GLN A 49 33.48 -2.12 10.70
C GLN A 49 33.14 -3.40 9.92
N GLN A 50 34.01 -4.39 10.02
CA GLN A 50 33.73 -5.74 9.58
C GLN A 50 32.68 -6.27 10.54
N TRP A 51 31.41 -6.01 10.22
CA TRP A 51 30.30 -6.78 10.75
C TRP A 51 30.55 -8.23 10.39
N LYS A 52 31.13 -8.96 11.34
CA LYS A 52 31.13 -10.41 11.32
C LYS A 52 29.79 -10.83 11.89
N ASP A 53 28.75 -10.60 11.10
CA ASP A 53 27.49 -11.29 11.29
C ASP A 53 27.80 -12.76 11.00
N GLU A 54 28.19 -13.48 12.04
CA GLU A 54 28.15 -14.93 12.05
C GLU A 54 26.68 -15.28 11.81
N VAL A 55 26.31 -15.42 10.53
CA VAL A 55 25.01 -15.93 10.14
C VAL A 55 24.95 -17.32 10.74
N LYS A 56 24.40 -17.41 11.95
CA LYS A 56 23.92 -18.66 12.51
C LYS A 56 22.92 -19.11 11.46
N ILE A 57 23.35 -20.04 10.61
CA ILE A 57 22.45 -20.77 9.74
C ILE A 57 21.57 -21.53 10.73
N THR A 58 20.48 -20.89 11.13
CA THR A 58 19.42 -21.55 11.88
C THR A 58 19.12 -22.78 11.04
N PRO A 59 19.29 -24.00 11.58
CA PRO A 59 19.01 -25.21 10.80
C PRO A 59 17.64 -25.01 10.19
N VAL A 60 17.59 -25.03 8.85
CA VAL A 60 16.36 -24.78 8.11
C VAL A 60 15.30 -25.67 8.72
N ALA A 61 14.30 -25.06 9.35
CA ALA A 61 13.19 -25.81 9.91
C ALA A 61 12.72 -26.77 8.80
N PRO A 62 12.45 -28.05 9.13
CA PRO A 62 11.97 -28.99 8.12
C PRO A 62 10.85 -28.29 7.35
N PRO A 63 10.85 -28.38 6.01
CA PRO A 63 9.90 -27.64 5.19
C PRO A 63 8.52 -27.85 5.82
N PRO A 64 7.77 -26.76 6.10
CA PRO A 64 6.49 -26.88 6.75
C PRO A 64 5.72 -27.97 6.01
N PRO A 65 5.10 -28.93 6.73
CA PRO A 65 4.41 -30.04 6.08
C PRO A 65 3.58 -29.45 4.96
N GLN A 66 3.88 -29.86 3.72
CA GLN A 66 3.18 -29.33 2.54
C GLN A 66 1.72 -29.38 2.91
N ARG A 67 1.08 -28.20 3.03
CA ARG A 67 -0.35 -28.15 3.30
C ARG A 67 -0.97 -29.04 2.25
N GLU A 68 -1.50 -30.17 2.70
CA GLU A 68 -2.17 -31.12 1.86
C GLU A 68 -3.15 -30.27 1.07
N LYS A 69 -2.95 -30.17 -0.25
CA LYS A 69 -3.79 -29.30 -1.08
C LYS A 69 -5.20 -29.70 -0.73
N ALA A 70 -5.93 -28.79 -0.08
CA ALA A 70 -7.29 -29.07 0.34
C ALA A 70 -7.97 -29.63 -0.91
N LYS A 71 -8.37 -30.90 -0.85
CA LYS A 71 -9.05 -31.56 -1.97
C LYS A 71 -10.10 -30.57 -2.41
N ALA A 72 -10.09 -30.20 -3.69
CA ALA A 72 -11.04 -29.25 -4.24
C ALA A 72 -12.41 -29.63 -3.68
N SER A 73 -12.93 -28.78 -2.80
CA SER A 73 -14.25 -28.98 -2.22
C SER A 73 -15.15 -29.09 -3.45
N LYS A 74 -15.75 -30.27 -3.65
CA LYS A 74 -16.75 -30.45 -4.69
C LYS A 74 -17.71 -29.30 -4.47
N GLN A 75 -17.73 -28.34 -5.40
CA GLN A 75 -18.64 -27.20 -5.34
C GLN A 75 -20.01 -27.80 -5.02
N ALA A 76 -20.52 -27.51 -3.84
CA ALA A 76 -21.87 -27.89 -3.48
C ALA A 76 -22.73 -27.24 -4.55
N GLU A 77 -23.32 -28.08 -5.39
CA GLU A 77 -24.19 -27.63 -6.46
C GLU A 77 -25.27 -26.77 -5.80
N ALA A 78 -25.28 -25.50 -6.18
CA ALA A 78 -26.18 -24.54 -5.59
C ALA A 78 -27.59 -24.87 -6.09
N THR A 79 -28.29 -25.75 -5.37
CA THR A 79 -29.70 -26.00 -5.60
C THR A 79 -30.44 -24.72 -5.22
N ALA A 80 -30.94 -24.02 -6.23
CA ALA A 80 -31.81 -22.88 -6.01
C ALA A 80 -33.08 -23.34 -5.27
N PRO A 81 -33.58 -22.56 -4.30
CA PRO A 81 -34.85 -22.87 -3.65
C PRO A 81 -35.97 -22.87 -4.70
N ASP A 82 -36.89 -23.84 -4.59
CA ASP A 82 -38.08 -23.93 -5.45
C ASP A 82 -38.86 -22.62 -5.39
N SER A 83 -38.98 -21.94 -6.53
CA SER A 83 -39.61 -20.61 -6.64
C SER A 83 -41.12 -20.69 -6.91
N THR A 84 -41.73 -21.86 -6.79
CA THR A 84 -43.17 -21.99 -7.05
C THR A 84 -44.01 -21.38 -5.93
N ILE A 85 -44.44 -20.13 -6.15
CA ILE A 85 -45.51 -19.50 -5.37
C ILE A 85 -46.81 -20.24 -5.72
N ARG A 86 -47.33 -21.04 -4.77
CA ARG A 86 -48.67 -21.62 -4.89
C ARG A 86 -49.71 -20.57 -4.53
N LEU A 87 -50.35 -20.01 -5.55
CA LEU A 87 -51.55 -19.21 -5.38
C LEU A 87 -52.66 -20.16 -4.89
N ALA A 88 -53.26 -19.84 -3.74
CA ALA A 88 -54.44 -20.56 -3.30
C ALA A 88 -55.54 -20.41 -4.36
N THR A 89 -56.15 -21.52 -4.76
CA THR A 89 -57.33 -21.51 -5.62
C THR A 89 -58.40 -20.68 -4.93
N ALA A 90 -59.02 -19.74 -5.65
CA ALA A 90 -60.10 -18.93 -5.13
C ALA A 90 -61.21 -19.86 -4.61
N ASP A 91 -61.58 -19.69 -3.34
CA ASP A 91 -62.56 -20.52 -2.67
C ASP A 91 -63.92 -20.39 -3.38
N GLU A 92 -64.41 -21.47 -3.98
CA GLU A 92 -65.71 -21.50 -4.69
C GLU A 92 -66.92 -21.42 -3.71
N GLY A 93 -66.66 -21.26 -2.41
CA GLY A 93 -67.67 -21.21 -1.36
C GLY A 93 -68.37 -19.87 -1.13
N PHE A 94 -68.09 -18.81 -1.89
CA PHE A 94 -68.79 -17.53 -1.72
C PHE A 94 -70.20 -17.56 -2.36
N VAL A 95 -71.13 -18.24 -1.67
CA VAL A 95 -72.56 -18.04 -1.90
C VAL A 95 -72.94 -16.70 -1.27
N ILE A 96 -73.07 -15.67 -2.10
CA ILE A 96 -73.69 -14.41 -1.69
C ILE A 96 -75.16 -14.72 -1.41
N LYS A 97 -75.51 -14.98 -0.14
CA LYS A 97 -76.91 -14.98 0.28
C LYS A 97 -77.45 -13.58 0.05
N PRO A 98 -78.59 -13.41 -0.65
CA PRO A 98 -79.29 -12.14 -0.67
C PRO A 98 -79.55 -11.72 0.78
N ALA A 99 -79.03 -10.55 1.17
CA ALA A 99 -79.32 -9.99 2.47
C ALA A 99 -80.81 -9.63 2.49
N ASP A 100 -81.57 -10.26 3.37
CA ASP A 100 -82.95 -9.89 3.65
C ASP A 100 -82.91 -8.51 4.34
N PRO A 101 -83.53 -7.46 3.78
CA PRO A 101 -83.65 -6.19 4.46
C PRO A 101 -84.61 -6.36 5.63
N GLY A 102 -84.05 -6.74 6.79
CA GLY A 102 -84.78 -6.73 8.04
C GLY A 102 -85.39 -5.34 8.33
N PRO A 103 -86.35 -5.26 9.25
CA PRO A 103 -86.98 -3.99 9.61
C PRO A 103 -85.91 -3.00 10.10
N VAL A 104 -85.89 -1.82 9.47
CA VAL A 104 -85.02 -0.71 9.86
C VAL A 104 -85.50 -0.23 11.24
N LEU A 105 -84.79 -0.61 12.30
CA LEU A 105 -85.00 -0.03 13.62
C LEU A 105 -84.54 1.44 13.59
N PRO A 106 -85.22 2.36 14.29
CA PRO A 106 -84.66 3.68 14.51
C PRO A 106 -83.30 3.51 15.18
N PHE A 107 -82.27 4.13 14.61
CA PHE A 107 -80.97 4.20 15.23
C PHE A 107 -81.09 5.14 16.44
N GLU A 108 -81.28 4.61 17.63
CA GLU A 108 -80.87 5.33 18.83
C GLU A 108 -79.35 5.30 18.84
N GLY A 109 -78.74 6.26 18.15
CA GLY A 109 -77.31 6.34 17.94
C GLY A 109 -76.57 6.50 19.26
N GLU A 110 -76.07 5.40 19.82
CA GLU A 110 -74.94 5.48 20.73
C GLU A 110 -73.73 5.86 19.90
N VAL A 111 -73.18 7.04 20.19
CA VAL A 111 -71.99 7.60 19.54
C VAL A 111 -70.93 6.51 19.54
N ILE A 112 -70.60 6.00 18.34
CA ILE A 112 -69.49 5.09 18.14
C ILE A 112 -68.26 5.82 18.68
N ARG A 113 -67.77 5.41 19.84
CA ARG A 113 -66.53 5.94 20.40
C ARG A 113 -65.48 5.81 19.32
N ASP A 114 -64.79 6.92 19.04
CA ASP A 114 -63.66 6.96 18.12
C ASP A 114 -62.75 5.78 18.42
N VAL A 115 -62.73 4.78 17.54
CA VAL A 115 -61.76 3.69 17.62
C VAL A 115 -60.44 4.36 17.32
N GLU A 116 -59.65 4.58 18.36
CA GLU A 116 -58.30 5.10 18.22
C GLU A 116 -57.47 4.02 17.52
N VAL A 117 -57.42 4.10 16.18
CA VAL A 117 -56.58 3.26 15.35
C VAL A 117 -55.15 3.67 15.62
N THR A 118 -54.53 3.02 16.60
CA THR A 118 -53.10 3.14 16.81
C THR A 118 -52.41 2.66 15.52
N PRO A 119 -51.59 3.50 14.86
CA PRO A 119 -50.92 3.08 13.64
C PRO A 119 -50.01 1.89 13.97
N SER A 120 -50.32 0.73 13.39
CA SER A 120 -49.43 -0.43 13.47
C SER A 120 -48.06 0.00 12.93
N PRO A 121 -46.95 -0.33 13.62
CA PRO A 121 -45.63 0.06 13.15
C PRO A 121 -45.44 -0.47 11.73
N SER A 122 -45.13 0.44 10.79
CA SER A 122 -44.81 0.03 9.42
C SER A 122 -43.63 -0.94 9.46
N PRO A 123 -43.66 -2.04 8.69
CA PRO A 123 -42.56 -2.98 8.64
C PRO A 123 -41.30 -2.23 8.21
N ARG A 124 -40.24 -2.31 9.03
CA ARG A 124 -38.94 -1.76 8.66
C ARG A 124 -38.42 -2.56 7.47
N PRO A 125 -37.86 -1.90 6.44
CA PRO A 125 -37.25 -2.61 5.32
C PRO A 125 -36.18 -3.54 5.87
N SER A 126 -36.35 -4.83 5.62
CA SER A 126 -35.36 -5.84 5.93
C SER A 126 -34.31 -5.82 4.81
N PRO A 127 -33.00 -5.92 5.12
CA PRO A 127 -31.97 -5.92 4.09
C PRO A 127 -32.22 -7.08 3.12
N SER A 128 -32.27 -6.77 1.82
CA SER A 128 -32.54 -7.76 0.76
C SER A 128 -31.33 -8.63 0.40
N PHE A 129 -30.14 -8.30 0.94
CA PHE A 129 -28.91 -9.04 0.73
C PHE A 129 -27.98 -8.96 1.94
N ILE A 130 -27.07 -9.93 2.05
CA ILE A 130 -26.02 -9.96 3.07
C ILE A 130 -24.86 -9.10 2.58
N ALA A 131 -24.53 -8.03 3.30
CA ALA A 131 -23.36 -7.22 3.00
C ALA A 131 -22.07 -8.03 3.23
N ARG A 132 -21.16 -8.01 2.27
CA ARG A 132 -19.84 -8.64 2.37
C ARG A 132 -18.77 -7.56 2.45
N ALA A 133 -17.77 -7.75 3.30
CA ALA A 133 -16.61 -6.88 3.33
C ALA A 133 -15.89 -6.88 1.98
N ALA A 134 -15.39 -5.71 1.56
CA ALA A 134 -14.58 -5.58 0.36
C ALA A 134 -13.28 -6.40 0.53
N VAL A 135 -12.93 -7.15 -0.51
CA VAL A 135 -11.68 -7.93 -0.55
C VAL A 135 -10.80 -7.35 -1.66
N PRO A 136 -9.52 -7.08 -1.37
CA PRO A 136 -8.56 -6.65 -2.37
C PRO A 136 -8.52 -7.57 -3.59
N LYS A 137 -8.52 -6.98 -4.78
CA LYS A 137 -8.19 -7.71 -6.00
C LYS A 137 -6.66 -7.87 -6.08
N GLY A 138 -6.18 -9.09 -5.85
CA GLY A 138 -4.75 -9.38 -5.86
C GLY A 138 -4.02 -8.83 -4.62
N ALA A 139 -2.72 -8.57 -4.75
CA ALA A 139 -1.89 -8.08 -3.66
C ALA A 139 -1.93 -6.53 -3.56
N PRO A 140 -2.39 -5.94 -2.44
CA PRO A 140 -2.45 -4.48 -2.28
C PRO A 140 -1.11 -3.77 -2.47
N GLY A 141 -0.01 -4.40 -2.07
CA GLY A 141 1.34 -3.83 -2.23
C GLY A 141 1.80 -3.72 -3.69
N ALA A 142 1.09 -4.33 -4.63
CA ALA A 142 1.38 -4.21 -6.06
C ALA A 142 0.55 -3.11 -6.76
N TRP A 143 -0.38 -2.45 -6.04
CA TRP A 143 -1.22 -1.39 -6.61
C TRP A 143 -0.50 -0.05 -6.74
N VAL A 144 0.53 0.16 -5.90
CA VAL A 144 1.37 1.35 -5.93
C VAL A 144 2.73 0.95 -6.49
N SER A 145 3.25 1.74 -7.43
CA SER A 145 4.49 1.48 -8.16
C SER A 145 5.48 2.62 -7.98
N ASN A 146 6.73 2.41 -8.43
CA ASN A 146 7.74 3.48 -8.46
C ASN A 146 7.33 4.69 -9.31
N ARG A 147 6.35 4.53 -10.21
CA ARG A 147 5.82 5.61 -11.06
C ARG A 147 4.95 6.58 -10.26
N ASP A 148 4.37 6.11 -9.15
CA ASP A 148 3.55 6.89 -8.24
C ASP A 148 4.41 7.63 -7.20
N TYR A 149 5.73 7.39 -7.21
CA TYR A 149 6.69 8.02 -6.31
C TYR A 149 7.12 9.41 -6.85
N PRO A 150 7.15 10.46 -6.02
CA PRO A 150 7.53 11.81 -6.47
C PRO A 150 8.95 11.85 -7.05
N THR A 151 9.11 12.45 -8.23
CA THR A 151 10.42 12.52 -8.92
C THR A 151 11.49 13.27 -8.11
N ALA A 152 11.11 14.31 -7.37
CA ALA A 152 12.02 15.01 -6.46
C ALA A 152 12.54 14.09 -5.35
N ALA A 153 11.66 13.26 -4.77
CA ALA A 153 12.03 12.33 -3.72
C ALA A 153 12.92 11.18 -4.23
N ILE A 154 12.78 10.76 -5.50
CA ILE A 154 13.70 9.82 -6.16
C ILE A 154 15.09 10.43 -6.29
N ARG A 155 15.20 11.69 -6.72
CA ARG A 155 16.49 12.38 -6.89
C ARG A 155 17.23 12.59 -5.57
N GLU A 156 16.47 12.80 -4.50
CA GLU A 156 16.98 12.95 -3.14
C GLU A 156 17.16 11.60 -2.42
N GLU A 157 16.96 10.47 -3.12
CA GLU A 157 17.07 9.10 -2.58
C GLU A 157 16.26 8.89 -1.29
N ARG A 158 15.11 9.57 -1.18
CA ARG A 158 14.26 9.48 0.01
C ARG A 158 13.62 8.11 0.09
N GLN A 159 13.50 7.61 1.31
CA GLN A 159 12.90 6.33 1.62
C GLN A 159 11.88 6.50 2.73
N GLY A 160 10.90 5.61 2.77
CA GLY A 160 9.84 5.63 3.76
C GLY A 160 8.77 4.59 3.47
N VAL A 161 7.91 4.37 4.47
CA VAL A 161 6.71 3.56 4.32
C VAL A 161 5.53 4.51 4.24
N THR A 162 4.62 4.25 3.30
CA THR A 162 3.36 4.97 3.20
C THR A 162 2.19 4.02 3.42
N ARG A 163 1.25 4.44 4.26
CA ARG A 163 0.00 3.77 4.58
C ARG A 163 -1.14 4.57 3.99
N PHE A 164 -2.14 3.87 3.48
CA PHE A 164 -3.34 4.50 2.92
C PHE A 164 -4.58 3.69 3.27
N ALA A 165 -5.71 4.37 3.32
CA ALA A 165 -7.03 3.80 3.50
C ALA A 165 -7.91 4.11 2.29
N LEU A 166 -8.63 3.11 1.81
CA LEU A 166 -9.58 3.24 0.69
C LEU A 166 -11.01 3.02 1.19
N ARG A 167 -11.95 3.84 0.74
CA ARG A 167 -13.39 3.56 0.90
C ARG A 167 -13.93 2.91 -0.36
N ILE A 168 -14.59 1.77 -0.21
CA ILE A 168 -15.14 0.99 -1.32
C ILE A 168 -16.67 1.16 -1.35
N GLY A 169 -17.20 1.51 -2.52
CA GLY A 169 -18.64 1.63 -2.76
C GLY A 169 -19.33 0.27 -2.91
N PRO A 170 -20.68 0.24 -2.92
CA PRO A 170 -21.45 -0.98 -3.10
C PRO A 170 -21.23 -1.66 -4.47
N ASP A 171 -20.71 -0.91 -5.45
CA ASP A 171 -20.32 -1.40 -6.78
C ASP A 171 -18.89 -1.98 -6.82
N GLY A 172 -18.18 -2.00 -5.69
CA GLY A 172 -16.81 -2.49 -5.58
C GLY A 172 -15.75 -1.50 -6.06
N ARG A 173 -16.11 -0.25 -6.36
CA ARG A 173 -15.15 0.78 -6.79
C ARG A 173 -14.66 1.62 -5.63
N VAL A 174 -13.46 2.18 -5.76
CA VAL A 174 -12.90 3.12 -4.79
C VAL A 174 -13.65 4.45 -4.91
N THR A 175 -14.17 4.93 -3.79
CA THR A 175 -14.92 6.20 -3.67
C THR A 175 -14.09 7.30 -3.02
N SER A 176 -13.15 6.94 -2.15
CA SER A 176 -12.16 7.88 -1.58
C SER A 176 -10.86 7.16 -1.25
N CYS A 177 -9.77 7.93 -1.20
CA CYS A 177 -8.43 7.50 -0.82
C CYS A 177 -7.84 8.53 0.16
N GLU A 178 -7.28 8.06 1.26
CA GLU A 178 -6.64 8.88 2.29
C GLU A 178 -5.30 8.29 2.69
N VAL A 179 -4.28 9.13 2.84
CA VAL A 179 -2.95 8.72 3.31
C VAL A 179 -2.93 8.81 4.84
N THR A 180 -2.59 7.71 5.50
CA THR A 180 -2.69 7.57 6.97
C THR A 180 -1.33 7.56 7.68
N GLY A 181 -0.22 7.63 6.93
CA GLY A 181 1.15 7.71 7.45
C GLY A 181 2.07 6.72 6.77
#